data_AF-A0A2R6BBQ2-F1
#
_entry.id   AF-A0A2R6BBQ2-F1
#
_cell.length_a   1.000
_cell.length_b   1.000
_cell.length_c   1.000
_cell.angle_alpha   90.00
_cell.angle_beta   90.00
_cell.angle_gamma   90.00
#
_symmetry.space_group_name_H-M   'P 1'
#
loop_
_entity.id
_entity.type
_entity.pdbx_description
1 polymer ?
#
loop_
_entity_poly.entity_id
_entity_poly.type
_entity_poly.pdbx_seq_one_letter_code
_entity_poly.pdbx_strand_id
1 'polypeptide(L)' 'MSTDKKLHENIDLRSEDVNQLARNAEKTTLSGISLKEFYTPADTDGLEYTSKLGNPGVYPYTRGIHRDMYRGKI' A
#
# COMPACT_ATOMS: atom_id res chain seq x y z
N MET A 1 -52.08 16.01 7.77
CA MET A 1 -51.32 15.21 6.79
C MET A 1 -50.03 15.96 6.53
N SER A 2 -49.08 16.00 7.47
CA SER A 2 -48.19 14.92 7.91
C SER A 2 -47.34 14.36 6.77
N THR A 3 -46.02 14.44 6.99
CA THR A 3 -44.96 13.63 6.38
C THR A 3 -44.63 13.95 4.92
N ASP A 4 -43.63 14.83 4.69
CA ASP A 4 -42.65 14.75 3.58
C ASP A 4 -41.69 15.95 3.52
N LYS A 5 -41.26 16.49 4.67
CA LYS A 5 -40.26 17.57 4.69
C LYS A 5 -39.07 17.30 5.62
N LYS A 6 -38.77 16.02 5.86
CA LYS A 6 -37.61 15.58 6.65
C LYS A 6 -36.76 14.52 5.91
N LEU A 7 -36.34 14.82 4.68
CA LEU A 7 -35.40 13.93 3.98
C LEU A 7 -34.15 14.62 3.41
N HIS A 8 -34.01 15.93 3.54
CA HIS A 8 -32.90 16.67 2.92
C HIS A 8 -31.95 17.33 3.94
N GLU A 9 -32.12 17.05 5.22
CA GLU A 9 -31.24 17.58 6.26
C GLU A 9 -30.13 16.55 6.49
N ASN A 10 -28.88 16.97 6.29
CA ASN A 10 -27.63 16.25 6.58
C ASN A 10 -26.89 15.59 5.40
N ILE A 11 -26.63 16.34 4.32
CA ILE A 11 -25.43 16.08 3.50
C ILE A 11 -24.71 17.41 3.23
N ASP A 12 -24.28 18.08 4.29
CA ASP A 12 -23.24 19.11 4.19
C ASP A 12 -22.10 18.67 5.10
N LEU A 13 -21.33 17.69 4.62
CA LEU A 13 -20.09 17.27 5.27
C LEU A 13 -19.09 18.41 5.05
N ARG A 14 -18.74 19.13 6.12
CA ARG A 14 -17.75 20.21 6.05
C ARG A 14 -16.46 19.67 5.46
N SER A 15 -15.80 20.45 4.60
CA SER A 15 -14.55 20.07 3.94
C SER A 15 -13.48 19.52 4.88
N GLU A 16 -13.42 20.03 6.10
CA GLU A 16 -12.55 19.55 7.17
C GLU A 16 -12.86 18.11 7.60
N ASP A 17 -14.13 17.75 7.69
CA ASP A 17 -14.58 16.42 8.12
C ASP A 17 -14.28 15.38 7.02
N VAL A 18 -14.42 15.75 5.74
CA VAL A 18 -14.04 14.90 4.60
C VAL A 18 -12.53 14.68 4.55
N ASN A 19 -11.75 15.73 4.81
CA ASN A 19 -10.29 15.63 4.89
C ASN A 19 -9.83 14.78 6.08
N GLN A 20 -10.51 14.87 7.23
CA GLN A 20 -10.21 14.05 8.39
C GLN A 20 -10.57 12.57 8.14
N LEU A 21 -11.70 12.29 7.50
CA LEU A 21 -12.08 10.94 7.09
C LEU A 21 -11.12 10.37 6.03
N ALA A 22 -10.69 11.17 5.06
CA ALA A 22 -9.71 10.77 4.05
C ALA A 22 -8.31 10.50 4.66
N ARG A 23 -7.92 11.25 5.70
CA ARG A 23 -6.69 10.98 6.47
C ARG A 23 -6.80 9.71 7.31
N ASN A 24 -7.98 9.45 7.88
CA ASN A 24 -8.25 8.28 8.72
C ASN A 24 -8.62 7.03 7.91
N ALA A 25 -8.85 7.16 6.60
CA ALA A 25 -9.09 6.03 5.72
C ALA A 25 -7.83 5.15 5.68
N GLU A 26 -8.02 3.85 5.92
CA GLU A 26 -6.93 2.89 5.76
C GLU A 26 -6.41 2.95 4.32
N LYS A 27 -5.14 3.30 4.18
CA LYS A 27 -4.47 3.29 2.88
C LYS A 27 -4.24 1.85 2.48
N THR A 28 -4.87 1.41 1.40
CA THR A 28 -4.70 0.07 0.85
C THR A 28 -4.19 0.13 -0.58
N THR A 29 -3.51 -0.91 -1.03
CA THR A 29 -3.17 -1.08 -2.46
C THR A 29 -4.43 -1.41 -3.26
N LEU A 30 -4.35 -1.37 -4.59
CA LEU A 30 -5.45 -1.82 -5.47
C LEU A 30 -5.87 -3.28 -5.23
N SER A 31 -4.98 -4.10 -4.66
CA SER A 31 -5.26 -5.49 -4.28
C SER A 31 -5.76 -5.64 -2.84
N GLY A 32 -6.01 -4.53 -2.12
CA GLY A 32 -6.55 -4.54 -0.76
C GLY A 32 -5.53 -4.76 0.36
N ILE A 33 -4.22 -4.57 0.10
CA ILE A 33 -3.18 -4.74 1.13
C ILE A 33 -3.02 -3.43 1.91
N SER A 34 -3.18 -3.45 3.23
CA SER A 34 -2.98 -2.27 4.09
C SER A 34 -1.54 -1.78 4.09
N LEU A 35 -1.36 -0.46 3.99
CA LEU A 35 -0.07 0.20 3.91
C LEU A 35 0.25 0.93 5.23
N LYS A 36 1.46 0.70 5.75
CA LYS A 36 2.01 1.52 6.83
C LYS A 36 2.40 2.90 6.30
N GLU A 37 2.41 3.90 7.18
CA GLU A 37 2.82 5.26 6.82
C GLU A 37 4.31 5.34 6.45
N PHE A 38 5.14 4.58 7.16
CA PHE A 38 6.55 4.39 6.85
C PHE A 38 6.99 2.97 7.20
N TYR A 39 8.06 2.51 6.57
CA TYR A 39 8.70 1.21 6.82
C TYR A 39 10.10 1.43 7.36
N THR A 40 10.48 0.58 8.30
CA THR A 40 11.73 0.59 9.07
C THR A 40 12.49 -0.72 8.85
N PRO A 41 13.76 -0.81 9.26
CA PRO A 41 14.49 -2.08 9.22
C PRO A 41 13.78 -3.23 9.95
N ALA A 42 13.00 -2.93 11.00
CA ALA A 42 12.23 -3.93 11.74
C ALA A 42 11.13 -4.59 10.89
N ASP A 43 10.65 -3.93 9.83
CA ASP A 43 9.65 -4.49 8.91
C ASP A 43 10.23 -5.59 8.00
N THR A 44 11.56 -5.73 7.99
CA THR A 44 12.27 -6.81 7.31
C THR A 44 12.93 -7.79 8.27
N ASP A 45 12.66 -7.66 9.58
CA ASP A 45 13.23 -8.55 10.59
C ASP A 45 12.76 -10.00 10.35
N GLY A 46 13.69 -10.95 10.48
CA GLY A 46 13.44 -12.36 10.16
C GLY A 46 13.38 -12.72 8.66
N LEU A 47 13.71 -11.80 7.75
CA LEU A 47 13.84 -12.12 6.33
C LEU A 47 15.10 -12.98 6.07
N GLU A 48 14.90 -14.26 5.78
CA GLU A 48 15.97 -15.18 5.35
C GLU A 48 16.53 -14.80 3.97
N TYR A 49 17.62 -14.03 3.95
CA TYR A 49 18.19 -13.45 2.73
C TYR A 49 18.40 -14.48 1.62
N THR A 50 19.09 -15.59 1.91
CA THR A 50 19.50 -16.57 0.89
C THR A 50 18.32 -17.29 0.24
N SER A 51 17.24 -17.56 1.00
CA SER A 51 16.10 -18.33 0.51
C SER A 51 14.94 -17.47 -0.02
N LYS A 52 14.81 -16.21 0.42
CA LYS A 52 13.72 -15.32 0.02
C LYS A 52 14.14 -14.25 -0.98
N LEU A 53 15.40 -13.80 -0.95
CA LEU A 53 15.83 -12.63 -1.71
C LEU A 53 17.04 -12.91 -2.63
N GLY A 54 18.15 -13.38 -2.08
CA GLY A 54 19.31 -13.94 -2.81
C GLY A 54 20.05 -12.97 -3.74
N ASN A 55 21.25 -13.34 -4.19
CA ASN A 55 21.99 -12.52 -5.16
C ASN A 55 21.32 -12.59 -6.56
N PRO A 56 21.40 -11.52 -7.38
CA PRO A 56 20.91 -11.56 -8.77
C PRO A 56 21.57 -12.69 -9.57
N GLY A 57 20.80 -13.34 -10.45
CA GLY A 57 21.28 -14.46 -11.25
C GLY A 57 21.47 -15.77 -10.48
N VAL A 58 21.03 -15.83 -9.22
CA VAL A 58 21.05 -17.03 -8.39
C VAL A 58 19.64 -17.26 -7.83
N TYR A 59 19.26 -18.54 -7.64
CA TYR A 59 18.02 -18.89 -6.94
C TYR A 59 17.90 -18.11 -5.61
N PRO A 60 16.73 -17.58 -5.23
CA PRO A 60 15.39 -17.75 -5.82
C PRO A 60 15.06 -16.80 -7.00
N TYR A 61 16.05 -16.09 -7.54
CA TYR A 61 15.88 -15.15 -8.66
C TYR A 61 14.91 -13.98 -8.36
N THR A 62 14.63 -13.70 -7.08
CA THR A 62 13.79 -12.56 -6.66
C THR A 62 14.35 -11.23 -7.19
N ARG A 63 15.67 -11.11 -7.32
CA ARG A 63 16.36 -9.94 -7.91
C ARG A 63 16.63 -10.03 -9.41
N GLY A 64 16.07 -11.03 -10.09
CA GLY A 64 16.20 -11.29 -11.51
C GLY A 64 17.10 -12.49 -11.86
N ILE A 65 16.88 -13.04 -13.05
CA ILE A 65 17.53 -14.27 -13.55
C ILE A 65 18.96 -14.06 -14.08
N HIS A 66 19.35 -12.82 -14.39
CA HIS A 66 20.68 -12.49 -14.90
C HIS A 66 21.49 -11.78 -13.83
N ARG A 67 22.78 -12.13 -13.69
CA ARG A 67 23.67 -11.55 -12.67
C ARG A 67 23.90 -10.05 -12.87
N ASP A 68 23.91 -9.60 -14.12
CA ASP A 68 24.19 -8.24 -14.57
C ASP A 68 22.92 -7.47 -15.00
N MET A 69 21.76 -8.13 -15.04
CA MET A 69 20.47 -7.53 -15.42
C MET A 69 20.58 -6.77 -16.75
N TYR A 70 20.01 -5.57 -16.84
CA TYR A 70 20.05 -4.76 -18.05
C TYR A 70 21.45 -4.19 -18.37
N ARG A 71 22.46 -4.35 -17.48
CA ARG A 71 23.83 -3.87 -17.75
C ARG A 71 24.61 -4.79 -18.68
N GLY A 72 24.21 -6.06 -18.78
CA GLY A 72 24.82 -7.03 -19.72
C GLY A 72 24.35 -6.87 -21.16
N LYS A 73 23.32 -6.05 -21.39
CA LYS A 73 22.76 -5.78 -22.70
C LYS A 73 23.33 -4.45 -23.23
N ILE A 74 24.44 -4.55 -23.95
CA ILE A 74 25.02 -3.49 -24.79
C ILE A 74 24.97 -3.98 -26.23
#